data_AF-A0A2T4CXZ2-F1
#
_entry.id   AF-A0A2T4CXZ2-F1
#
_cell.length_a   1.000
_cell.length_b   1.000
_cell.length_c   1.000
_cell.angle_alpha   90.00
_cell.angle_beta   90.00
_cell.angle_gamma   90.00
#
_symmetry.space_group_name_H-M   'P 1'
#
loop_
_entity.id
_entity.type
_entity.pdbx_description
1 polymer ?
#
loop_
_entity_poly.entity_id
_entity_poly.type
_entity_poly.pdbx_seq_one_letter_code
_entity_poly.pdbx_strand_id
1 'polypeptide(L)'
;MLLGLFCLIGCGEQIDKVEQDRVDPVIQLTDWCFQHWTEQQWTLGETNLPAVENQSFAEGIRKVCRARAELYAEGYEIYPFITDTMQREIYALVFSASVEDIKSHLKQHLPKLQRI
;
A
#
# COMPACT_ATOMS: atom_id res chain seq x y z
N MET A 1 -26.37 -59.13 -29.43
CA MET A 1 -25.82 -57.84 -29.89
C MET A 1 -25.35 -57.05 -28.68
N LEU A 2 -24.06 -56.71 -28.71
CA LEU A 2 -23.34 -55.67 -27.97
C LEU A 2 -23.19 -55.73 -26.43
N LEU A 3 -21.91 -55.75 -26.06
CA LEU A 3 -21.32 -55.65 -24.74
C LEU A 3 -21.53 -54.26 -24.13
N GLY A 4 -21.55 -54.19 -22.80
CA GLY A 4 -21.40 -52.96 -22.03
C GLY A 4 -20.51 -53.19 -20.81
N LEU A 5 -19.20 -53.14 -21.02
CA LEU A 5 -18.15 -53.20 -20.00
C LEU A 5 -17.44 -51.84 -20.02
N PHE A 6 -17.61 -51.02 -18.98
CA PHE A 6 -16.73 -49.88 -18.65
C PHE A 6 -16.91 -49.59 -17.14
N CYS A 7 -16.06 -50.16 -16.30
CA CYS A 7 -14.84 -49.55 -15.77
C CYS A 7 -15.07 -48.23 -14.99
N LEU A 8 -14.98 -48.37 -13.67
CA LEU A 8 -14.15 -47.57 -12.76
C LEU A 8 -13.38 -46.43 -13.45
N ILE A 9 -13.58 -45.19 -13.01
CA ILE A 9 -12.58 -44.14 -12.77
C ILE A 9 -13.36 -42.88 -12.34
N GLY A 10 -12.90 -42.25 -11.26
CA GLY A 10 -13.29 -40.88 -10.94
C GLY A 10 -13.84 -40.69 -9.54
N CYS A 11 -13.10 -41.10 -8.51
CA CYS A 11 -13.07 -40.28 -7.30
C CYS A 11 -12.57 -38.91 -7.74
N GLY A 12 -13.51 -38.00 -7.99
CA GLY A 12 -13.21 -36.59 -8.14
C GLY A 12 -12.64 -36.13 -6.81
N GLU A 13 -11.32 -36.14 -6.72
CA GLU A 13 -10.57 -35.44 -5.70
C GLU A 13 -10.94 -33.96 -5.89
N GLN A 14 -11.97 -33.52 -5.16
CA GLN A 14 -12.17 -32.10 -4.90
C GLN A 14 -10.99 -31.69 -4.02
N ILE A 15 -9.86 -31.43 -4.67
CA ILE A 15 -8.79 -30.64 -4.08
C ILE A 15 -9.45 -29.30 -3.81
N ASP A 16 -9.80 -29.10 -2.54
CA ASP A 16 -10.26 -27.84 -1.99
C ASP A 16 -9.33 -26.73 -2.48
N LYS A 17 -9.76 -26.01 -3.52
CA LYS A 17 -9.25 -24.68 -3.84
C LYS A 17 -9.76 -23.73 -2.76
N VAL A 18 -9.24 -23.85 -1.55
CA VAL A 18 -9.14 -22.69 -0.67
C VAL A 18 -7.93 -21.91 -1.18
N GLU A 19 -8.14 -21.22 -2.31
CA GLU A 19 -7.31 -20.09 -2.68
C GLU A 19 -7.60 -19.02 -1.63
N GLN A 20 -6.89 -19.14 -0.51
CA GLN A 20 -6.91 -18.15 0.53
C GLN A 20 -6.44 -16.85 -0.11
N ASP A 21 -7.38 -15.92 -0.29
CA ASP A 21 -7.18 -14.59 -0.85
C ASP A 21 -6.17 -13.85 0.05
N ARG A 22 -4.88 -14.06 -0.21
CA ARG A 22 -3.80 -13.47 0.58
C ARG A 22 -3.74 -12.00 0.20
N VAL A 23 -4.44 -11.18 0.98
CA VAL A 23 -4.38 -9.71 0.87
C VAL A 23 -2.92 -9.29 0.88
N ASP A 24 -2.48 -8.58 -0.17
CA ASP A 24 -1.13 -8.03 -0.26
C ASP A 24 -0.88 -7.09 0.95
N PRO A 25 0.09 -7.41 1.84
CA PRO A 25 0.36 -6.60 3.02
C PRO A 25 0.71 -5.15 2.68
N VAL A 26 1.32 -4.89 1.52
CA VAL A 26 1.65 -3.54 1.07
C VAL A 26 0.38 -2.76 0.73
N ILE A 27 -0.59 -3.39 0.06
CA ILE A 27 -1.88 -2.77 -0.24
C ILE A 27 -2.61 -2.44 1.07
N GLN A 28 -2.67 -3.39 2.00
CA GLN A 28 -3.32 -3.19 3.30
C GLN A 28 -2.68 -2.05 4.09
N LEU A 29 -1.35 -2.00 4.18
CA LEU A 29 -0.63 -0.91 4.85
C LEU A 29 -0.84 0.44 4.16
N THR A 30 -0.93 0.45 2.83
CA THR A 30 -1.22 1.68 2.05
C THR A 30 -2.57 2.25 2.42
N ASP A 31 -3.60 1.40 2.46
CA ASP A 31 -4.98 1.82 2.77
C ASP A 31 -5.10 2.29 4.23
N TRP A 32 -4.49 1.57 5.17
CA TRP A 32 -4.46 2.00 6.58
C TRP A 32 -3.70 3.32 6.77
N CYS A 33 -2.57 3.50 6.09
CA CYS A 33 -1.85 4.78 6.11
C CYS A 33 -2.71 5.92 5.60
N PHE A 34 -3.42 5.70 4.48
CA PHE A 34 -4.29 6.72 3.90
C PHE A 34 -5.45 7.07 4.84
N GLN A 35 -6.11 6.06 5.41
CA GLN A 35 -7.17 6.27 6.40
C GLN A 35 -6.65 7.05 7.62
N HIS A 36 -5.52 6.64 8.20
CA HIS A 36 -4.91 7.34 9.32
C HIS A 36 -4.58 8.80 8.99
N TRP A 37 -4.14 9.11 7.77
CA TRP A 37 -3.91 10.49 7.34
C TRP A 37 -5.22 11.30 7.28
N THR A 38 -6.32 10.71 6.78
CA THR A 38 -7.61 11.44 6.72
C THR A 38 -8.12 11.88 8.09
N GLU A 39 -7.80 11.11 9.13
CA GLU A 39 -8.17 11.41 10.53
C GLU A 39 -7.40 12.61 11.10
N GLN A 40 -6.30 13.02 10.47
CA GLN A 40 -5.49 14.17 10.90
C GLN A 40 -6.03 15.52 10.42
N GLN A 41 -7.05 15.54 9.56
CA GLN A 41 -7.79 16.76 9.18
C GLN A 41 -6.91 17.91 8.67
N TRP A 42 -5.89 17.60 7.86
CA TRP A 42 -5.02 18.62 7.29
C TRP A 42 -5.80 19.61 6.41
N THR A 43 -5.32 20.86 6.36
CA THR A 43 -5.86 21.92 5.50
C THR A 43 -4.81 22.42 4.51
N LEU A 44 -5.25 22.93 3.36
CA LEU A 44 -4.40 23.47 2.31
C LEU A 44 -4.40 25.00 2.33
N GLY A 45 -3.19 25.58 2.39
CA GLY A 45 -2.98 27.02 2.30
C GLY A 45 -3.71 27.82 3.38
N GLU A 46 -3.94 29.09 3.12
CA GLU A 46 -4.60 30.01 4.05
C GLU A 46 -6.13 29.93 3.99
N THR A 47 -6.69 29.23 2.99
CA THR A 47 -8.15 29.12 2.77
C THR A 47 -8.83 28.11 3.69
N ASN A 48 -8.08 27.39 4.52
CA ASN A 48 -8.57 26.32 5.40
C ASN A 48 -9.35 25.22 4.65
N LEU A 49 -9.08 25.02 3.36
CA LEU A 49 -9.69 23.95 2.58
C LEU A 49 -9.21 22.60 3.13
N PRO A 50 -10.11 21.67 3.50
CA PRO A 50 -9.70 20.33 3.91
C PRO A 50 -8.90 19.64 2.80
N ALA A 51 -7.69 19.17 3.12
CA ALA A 51 -6.79 18.55 2.14
C ALA A 51 -7.36 17.26 1.55
N VAL A 52 -8.21 16.57 2.32
CA VAL A 52 -8.93 15.37 1.89
C VAL A 52 -9.92 15.64 0.74
N GLU A 53 -10.41 16.87 0.61
CA GLU A 53 -11.34 17.27 -0.46
C GLU A 53 -10.61 17.63 -1.76
N ASN A 54 -9.29 17.83 -1.71
CA ASN A 54 -8.49 18.04 -2.90
C ASN A 54 -8.04 16.69 -3.48
N GLN A 55 -8.68 16.28 -4.59
CA GLN A 55 -8.42 14.98 -5.20
C GLN A 55 -6.95 14.77 -5.57
N SER A 56 -6.30 15.75 -6.21
CA SER A 56 -4.90 15.62 -6.62
C SER A 56 -3.97 15.49 -5.41
N PHE A 57 -4.26 16.20 -4.32
CA PHE A 57 -3.52 16.07 -3.07
C PHE A 57 -3.74 14.69 -2.45
N ALA A 58 -4.99 14.24 -2.33
CA ALA A 58 -5.32 12.92 -1.78
C ALA A 58 -4.69 11.77 -2.57
N GLU A 59 -4.68 11.84 -3.91
CA GLU A 59 -3.97 10.89 -4.77
C GLU A 59 -2.46 10.91 -4.52
N GLY A 60 -1.89 12.10 -4.33
CA GLY A 60 -0.51 12.27 -3.90
C GLY A 60 -0.21 11.56 -2.58
N ILE A 61 -1.08 11.73 -1.57
CA ILE A 61 -0.94 11.05 -0.28
C ILE A 61 -0.99 9.54 -0.44
N ARG A 62 -1.91 9.00 -1.27
CA ARG A 62 -1.95 7.56 -1.57
C ARG A 62 -0.62 7.06 -2.13
N LYS A 63 0.02 7.80 -3.04
CA LYS A 63 1.35 7.45 -3.56
C LYS A 63 2.42 7.49 -2.46
N VAL A 64 2.38 8.46 -1.57
CA VAL A 64 3.32 8.53 -0.45
C VAL A 64 3.12 7.36 0.52
N CYS A 65 1.88 7.06 0.91
CA CYS A 65 1.57 5.89 1.74
C CYS A 65 2.05 4.59 1.10
N ARG A 66 1.84 4.43 -0.22
CA ARG A 66 2.33 3.28 -0.98
C ARG A 66 3.86 3.17 -0.95
N ALA A 67 4.56 4.27 -1.21
CA ALA A 67 6.01 4.31 -1.18
C ALA A 67 6.56 3.92 0.20
N ARG A 68 5.99 4.46 1.28
CA ARG A 68 6.41 4.14 2.65
C ARG A 68 6.12 2.69 3.02
N ALA A 69 4.96 2.15 2.62
CA ALA A 69 4.61 0.75 2.83
C ALA A 69 5.56 -0.21 2.10
N GLU A 70 5.92 0.08 0.84
CA GLU A 70 6.91 -0.70 0.09
C GLU A 70 8.29 -0.65 0.74
N LEU A 71 8.77 0.54 1.13
CA LEU A 71 10.07 0.68 1.81
C LEU A 71 10.11 -0.06 3.14
N TYR A 72 9.02 -0.01 3.91
CA TYR A 72 8.88 -0.77 5.14
C TYR A 72 8.98 -2.28 4.89
N ALA A 73 8.25 -2.78 3.88
CA ALA A 73 8.32 -4.18 3.46
C ALA A 73 9.69 -4.59 2.90
N GLU A 74 10.40 -3.67 2.24
CA GLU A 74 11.79 -3.83 1.77
C GLU A 74 12.82 -3.85 2.92
N GLY A 75 12.41 -3.56 4.16
CA GLY A 75 13.28 -3.56 5.35
C GLY A 75 14.08 -2.27 5.56
N TYR A 76 13.61 -1.14 5.04
CA TYR A 76 14.16 0.15 5.41
C TYR A 76 13.68 0.58 6.80
N GLU A 77 14.51 1.35 7.51
CA GLU A 77 14.15 1.90 8.82
C GLU A 77 13.20 3.09 8.63
N ILE A 78 11.93 2.79 8.34
CA ILE A 78 10.91 3.78 8.08
C ILE A 78 9.61 3.40 8.80
N TYR A 79 8.91 4.38 9.34
CA TYR A 79 7.55 4.19 9.84
C TYR A 79 6.54 4.30 8.67
N PRO A 80 5.66 3.31 8.43
CA PRO A 80 4.85 3.28 7.21
C PRO A 80 3.71 4.31 7.18
N PHE A 81 3.33 4.90 8.32
CA PHE A 81 2.26 5.88 8.41
C PHE A 81 2.78 7.32 8.35
N ILE A 82 1.97 8.21 7.78
CA ILE A 82 2.15 9.66 7.87
C ILE A 82 1.66 10.11 9.23
N THR A 83 2.44 10.95 9.91
CA THR A 83 2.05 11.58 11.19
C THR A 83 1.83 13.08 11.01
N ASP A 84 1.19 13.71 12.00
CA ASP A 84 0.89 15.15 12.05
C ASP A 84 2.14 16.03 11.92
N THR A 85 3.27 15.57 12.45
CA THR A 85 4.58 16.24 12.37
C THR A 85 5.23 16.21 10.98
N MET A 86 4.73 15.40 10.05
CA MET A 86 5.36 15.18 8.73
C MET A 86 4.85 16.13 7.64
N GLN A 87 3.92 17.06 7.92
CA GLN A 87 3.31 17.91 6.89
C GLN A 87 4.33 18.46 5.88
N ARG A 88 5.38 19.14 6.35
CA ARG A 88 6.38 19.77 5.46
C ARG A 88 7.05 18.78 4.51
N GLU A 89 7.44 17.60 5.00
CA GLU A 89 8.03 16.54 4.18
C GLU A 89 7.04 16.06 3.13
N ILE A 90 5.80 15.83 3.53
CA ILE A 90 4.75 15.30 2.65
C ILE A 90 4.34 16.29 1.57
N TYR A 91 4.25 17.59 1.88
CA TYR A 91 3.97 18.63 0.87
C TYR A 91 5.00 18.65 -0.27
N ALA A 92 6.26 18.31 0.00
CA ALA A 92 7.30 18.22 -1.03
C ALA A 92 7.15 16.98 -1.94
N LEU A 93 6.42 15.96 -1.50
CA LEU A 93 6.31 14.65 -2.17
C LEU A 93 4.95 14.40 -2.83
N VAL A 94 3.90 15.05 -2.35
CA VAL A 94 2.52 14.80 -2.77
C VAL A 94 2.30 15.01 -4.29
N PHE A 95 3.08 15.90 -4.90
CA PHE A 95 3.03 16.19 -6.34
C PHE A 95 4.09 15.45 -7.17
N SER A 96 4.85 14.52 -6.59
CA SER A 96 5.78 13.68 -7.34
C SER A 96 5.04 12.84 -8.39
N ALA A 97 5.71 12.58 -9.53
CA ALA A 97 5.09 11.92 -10.67
C ALA A 97 4.71 10.46 -10.37
N SER A 98 5.54 9.72 -9.63
CA SER A 98 5.33 8.30 -9.33
C SER A 98 5.70 7.89 -7.90
N VAL A 99 5.28 6.68 -7.51
CA VAL A 99 5.69 6.02 -6.27
C VAL A 99 7.21 5.81 -6.22
N GLU A 100 7.82 5.46 -7.36
CA GLU A 100 9.27 5.22 -7.43
C GLU A 100 10.10 6.50 -7.27
N ASP A 101 9.61 7.65 -7.73
CA ASP A 101 10.25 8.94 -7.48
C ASP A 101 10.25 9.27 -5.98
N ILE A 102 9.12 9.03 -5.31
CA ILE A 102 8.99 9.22 -3.85
C ILE A 102 9.95 8.28 -3.11
N LYS A 103 9.98 6.99 -3.49
CA LYS A 103 10.92 6.02 -2.89
C LYS A 103 12.37 6.46 -3.08
N SER A 104 12.72 6.93 -4.27
CA SER A 104 14.07 7.41 -4.59
C SER A 104 14.46 8.60 -3.71
N HIS A 105 13.54 9.55 -3.50
CA HIS A 105 13.74 10.66 -2.57
C HIS A 105 13.93 10.17 -1.12
N LEU A 106 13.00 9.36 -0.62
CA LEU A 106 13.05 8.86 0.77
C LEU A 106 14.33 8.06 1.05
N LYS A 107 14.78 7.22 0.11
CA LYS A 107 16.01 6.41 0.23
C LYS A 107 17.28 7.26 0.41
N GLN A 108 17.30 8.52 0.00
CA GLN A 108 18.45 9.42 0.22
C GLN A 108 18.68 9.73 1.70
N HIS A 109 17.66 9.53 2.54
CA HIS A 109 17.67 9.91 3.95
C HIS A 109 17.39 8.75 4.90
N LEU A 110 17.18 7.53 4.39
CA LEU A 110 16.82 6.36 5.18
C LEU A 110 17.94 5.31 5.20
N PRO A 111 18.41 4.89 6.39
CA PRO A 111 19.25 3.71 6.50
C PRO A 111 18.44 2.44 6.22
N LYS A 112 19.13 1.39 5.75
CA LYS A 112 18.57 0.03 5.73
C LYS A 112 18.67 -0.57 7.13
N LEU A 113 17.65 -1.28 7.59
CA LEU A 113 17.72 -2.01 8.85
C LEU A 113 18.86 -3.04 8.75
N GLN A 114 19.88 -2.87 9.58
CA GLN A 114 20.92 -3.88 9.73
C GLN A 114 20.33 -5.02 10.57
N ARG A 115 20.39 -6.26 10.07
CA ARG A 115 20.09 -7.42 10.91
C ARG A 115 21.14 -7.47 12.03
N ILE A 116 20.71 -7.23 13.26
CA ILE A 116 21.50 -7.41 14.49
C ILE A 116 21.55 -8.91 14.80
#